data_AF-A0A146MIJ3-F1
#
_entry.id   AF-A0A146MIJ3-F1
#
_cell.length_a   1.000
_cell.length_b   1.000
_cell.length_c   1.000
_cell.angle_alpha   90.00
_cell.angle_beta   90.00
_cell.angle_gamma   90.00
#
_symmetry.space_group_name_H-M   'P 1'
#
loop_
_entity.id
_entity.type
_entity.pdbx_description
1 polymer ?
#
loop_
_entity_poly.entity_id
_entity_poly.type
_entity_poly.pdbx_seq_one_letter_code
_entity_poly.pdbx_strand_id
1 'polypeptide(L)'
;SASVAFTKPTASPSLPTLLVLAKMCMEFNSTHVHYLIGLVDEWFNVKLTSEREDEEEELVRLMESGAQDLVNHYVRMQGNIISQMVRKSIETRDWGHSLEPRTVRPVMKRVMEELASSETCLGSLFEEGERRTQPGSGSRHHHRSVVTSTSVWSQSSAHSYTHNLNKLFSDKIEIYAPVSLTKVSVLTGIIKIALKTLLECIRMKTFSKFGLQQIQVDAHYLQLYLWRYVADENLVQLLLDEVLSSAVHRCTNPVLMEPSVVEIICERG
;
A
#
# COMPACT_ATOMS: atom_id res chain seq x y z
N SER A 1 50.55 -4.04 -6.51
CA SER A 1 49.36 -4.20 -7.35
C SER A 1 48.16 -4.54 -6.49
N ALA A 2 47.34 -3.56 -6.13
CA ALA A 2 46.05 -3.78 -5.49
C ALA A 2 44.99 -3.22 -6.45
N SER A 3 44.25 -4.13 -7.08
CA SER A 3 43.17 -3.77 -8.01
C SER A 3 41.99 -3.27 -7.17
N VAL A 4 41.76 -1.95 -7.18
CA VAL A 4 40.53 -1.35 -6.66
C VAL A 4 39.44 -1.64 -7.69
N ALA A 5 38.65 -2.68 -7.42
CA ALA A 5 37.44 -2.94 -8.19
C ALA A 5 36.45 -1.80 -7.94
N PHE A 6 36.38 -0.85 -8.87
CA PHE A 6 35.26 0.07 -8.99
C PHE A 6 34.03 -0.76 -9.39
N THR A 7 33.24 -1.17 -8.40
CA THR A 7 31.88 -1.60 -8.67
C THR A 7 31.13 -0.37 -9.16
N LYS A 8 30.85 -0.31 -10.47
CA LYS A 8 29.88 0.67 -11.01
C LYS A 8 28.60 0.52 -10.18
N PRO A 9 28.08 1.58 -9.55
CA PRO A 9 26.74 1.50 -8.98
C PRO A 9 25.80 1.16 -10.15
N THR A 10 25.18 -0.02 -10.09
CA THR A 10 24.11 -0.38 -11.01
C THR A 10 23.01 0.65 -10.78
N ALA A 11 22.91 1.63 -11.67
CA ALA A 11 21.90 2.68 -11.57
C ALA A 11 20.53 2.00 -11.61
N SER A 12 19.83 1.95 -10.48
CA SER A 12 18.47 1.43 -10.46
C SER A 12 17.61 2.40 -11.28
N PRO A 13 16.80 1.89 -12.21
CA PRO A 13 15.91 2.74 -13.01
C PRO A 13 15.00 3.56 -12.08
N SER A 14 14.70 4.79 -12.48
CA SER A 14 13.81 5.66 -11.70
C SER A 14 12.40 5.07 -11.65
N LEU A 15 11.63 5.39 -10.60
CA LEU A 15 10.26 4.91 -10.44
C LEU A 15 9.35 5.26 -11.63
N PRO A 16 9.36 6.50 -12.17
CA PRO A 16 8.61 6.81 -13.39
C PRO A 16 9.06 5.98 -14.59
N THR A 17 10.36 5.70 -14.73
CA THR A 17 10.88 4.86 -15.82
C THR A 17 10.29 3.45 -15.76
N LEU A 18 10.15 2.86 -14.58
CA LEU A 18 9.53 1.54 -14.42
C LEU A 18 8.08 1.54 -14.91
N LEU A 19 7.30 2.58 -14.58
CA LEU A 19 5.90 2.67 -15.00
C LEU A 19 5.76 2.89 -16.50
N VAL A 20 6.62 3.72 -17.10
CA VAL A 20 6.62 3.94 -18.56
C VAL A 20 6.96 2.64 -19.30
N LEU A 21 7.98 1.91 -18.84
CA LEU A 21 8.33 0.61 -19.43
C LEU A 21 7.20 -0.41 -19.24
N ALA A 22 6.56 -0.44 -18.08
CA ALA A 22 5.41 -1.32 -17.84
C ALA A 22 4.26 -1.02 -18.80
N LYS A 23 3.92 0.28 -18.97
CA LYS A 23 2.89 0.71 -19.92
C LYS A 23 3.26 0.34 -21.36
N MET A 24 4.52 0.52 -21.76
CA MET A 24 5.00 0.08 -23.07
C MET A 24 4.79 -1.42 -23.27
N CYS A 25 5.18 -2.26 -22.30
CA CYS A 25 4.95 -3.69 -22.36
C CYS A 25 3.44 -4.04 -22.49
N MET A 26 2.56 -3.32 -21.80
CA MET A 26 1.10 -3.51 -21.93
C MET A 26 0.57 -3.13 -23.32
N GLU A 27 1.06 -2.05 -23.91
CA GLU A 27 0.72 -1.65 -25.29
C GLU A 27 1.24 -2.67 -26.32
N PHE A 28 2.42 -3.23 -26.08
CA PHE A 28 2.96 -4.29 -26.94
C PHE A 28 2.15 -5.56 -26.86
N ASN A 29 1.81 -6.00 -25.65
CA ASN A 29 0.95 -7.16 -25.40
C ASN A 29 -0.41 -7.03 -26.10
N SER A 30 -1.04 -5.84 -26.03
CA SER A 30 -2.40 -5.65 -26.53
C SER A 30 -2.52 -5.38 -28.03
N THR A 31 -1.55 -4.67 -28.61
CA THR A 31 -1.69 -4.14 -29.99
C THR A 31 -0.42 -4.24 -30.82
N HIS A 32 0.75 -3.87 -30.27
CA HIS A 32 1.91 -3.65 -31.13
C HIS A 32 2.60 -4.95 -31.58
N VAL A 33 2.54 -6.02 -30.80
CA VAL A 33 3.08 -7.33 -31.24
C VAL A 33 2.34 -7.79 -32.49
N HIS A 34 1.00 -7.84 -32.42
CA HIS A 34 0.14 -8.21 -33.55
C HIS A 34 0.37 -7.31 -34.78
N TYR A 35 0.45 -5.99 -34.57
CA TYR A 35 0.67 -5.04 -35.66
C TYR A 35 2.03 -5.20 -36.34
N LEU A 36 3.11 -5.34 -35.57
CA LEU A 36 4.46 -5.46 -36.11
C LEU A 36 4.66 -6.79 -36.85
N ILE A 37 4.10 -7.89 -36.32
CA ILE A 37 4.12 -9.19 -37.01
C ILE A 37 3.34 -9.10 -38.32
N GLY A 38 2.14 -8.50 -38.31
CA GLY A 38 1.36 -8.29 -39.53
C GLY A 38 2.11 -7.47 -40.60
N LEU A 39 2.83 -6.42 -40.21
CA LEU A 39 3.67 -5.65 -41.13
C LEU A 39 4.81 -6.48 -41.74
N VAL A 40 5.47 -7.29 -40.92
CA VAL A 40 6.55 -8.18 -41.39
C VAL A 40 5.98 -9.22 -42.35
N ASP A 41 4.84 -9.81 -42.02
CA ASP A 41 4.22 -10.84 -42.85
C ASP A 41 3.77 -10.27 -44.20
N GLU A 42 3.24 -9.03 -44.23
CA GLU A 42 2.91 -8.31 -45.46
C GLU A 42 4.16 -7.99 -46.31
N TRP A 43 5.21 -7.44 -45.70
CA TRP A 43 6.42 -7.01 -46.43
C TRP A 43 7.22 -8.17 -47.02
N PHE A 44 7.21 -9.31 -46.35
CA PHE A 44 7.97 -10.50 -46.78
C PHE A 44 7.07 -11.59 -47.40
N ASN A 45 5.77 -11.34 -47.54
CA ASN A 45 4.78 -12.27 -48.08
C ASN A 45 4.81 -13.64 -47.37
N VAL A 46 4.92 -13.59 -46.04
CA VAL A 46 4.97 -14.76 -45.16
C VAL A 46 3.58 -15.38 -45.09
N LYS A 47 3.49 -16.71 -45.11
CA LYS A 47 2.21 -17.42 -44.92
C LYS A 47 1.97 -17.66 -43.44
N LEU A 48 0.73 -17.45 -42.99
CA LEU A 48 0.28 -17.90 -41.67
C LEU A 48 0.46 -19.41 -41.54
N THR A 49 1.17 -19.82 -40.49
CA THR A 49 1.38 -21.21 -40.06
C THR A 49 1.09 -21.31 -38.57
N SER A 50 0.75 -22.52 -38.10
CA SER A 50 0.54 -22.77 -36.65
C SER A 50 1.78 -22.38 -35.83
N GLU A 51 2.99 -22.69 -36.33
CA GLU A 51 4.24 -22.30 -35.65
C GLU A 51 4.39 -20.79 -35.49
N ARG A 52 3.86 -20.01 -36.46
CA ARG A 52 3.91 -18.55 -36.44
C ARG A 52 2.91 -17.96 -35.43
N GLU A 53 1.71 -18.53 -35.36
CA GLU A 53 0.71 -18.17 -34.35
C GLU A 53 1.26 -18.45 -32.94
N ASP A 54 1.98 -19.56 -32.75
CA ASP A 54 2.63 -19.90 -31.48
C ASP A 54 3.73 -18.88 -31.10
N GLU A 55 4.58 -18.46 -32.05
CA GLU A 55 5.60 -17.42 -31.85
C GLU A 55 5.00 -16.07 -31.43
N GLU A 56 3.90 -15.68 -32.08
CA GLU A 56 3.16 -14.46 -31.76
C GLU A 56 2.59 -14.52 -30.34
N GLU A 57 1.96 -15.63 -29.97
CA GLU A 57 1.41 -15.84 -28.63
C GLU A 57 2.51 -15.85 -27.56
N GLU A 58 3.69 -16.39 -27.86
CA GLU A 58 4.86 -16.34 -26.96
C GLU A 58 5.33 -14.89 -26.73
N LEU A 59 5.42 -14.07 -27.79
CA LEU A 59 5.81 -12.67 -27.68
C LEU A 59 4.81 -11.85 -26.86
N VAL A 60 3.50 -12.07 -27.07
CA VAL A 60 2.41 -11.49 -26.27
C VAL A 60 2.60 -11.84 -24.78
N ARG A 61 2.81 -13.13 -24.46
CA ARG A 61 3.05 -13.60 -23.09
C ARG A 61 4.31 -13.00 -22.45
N LEU A 62 5.39 -12.85 -23.21
CA LEU A 62 6.63 -12.21 -22.73
C LEU A 62 6.39 -10.73 -22.37
N MET A 63 5.61 -10.01 -23.18
CA MET A 63 5.25 -8.62 -22.92
C MET A 63 4.35 -8.48 -21.69
N GLU A 64 3.37 -9.37 -21.52
CA GLU A 64 2.53 -9.41 -20.32
C GLU A 64 3.35 -9.66 -19.05
N SER A 65 4.21 -10.68 -19.07
CA SER A 65 5.11 -11.02 -17.96
C SER A 65 6.05 -9.87 -17.61
N GLY A 66 6.65 -9.23 -18.63
CA GLY A 66 7.52 -8.07 -18.45
C GLY A 66 6.80 -6.88 -17.81
N ALA A 67 5.56 -6.59 -18.23
CA ALA A 67 4.74 -5.56 -17.61
C ALA A 67 4.48 -5.86 -16.12
N GLN A 68 4.14 -7.11 -15.81
CA GLN A 68 3.85 -7.57 -14.45
C GLN A 68 5.07 -7.45 -13.53
N ASP A 69 6.25 -7.85 -14.00
CA ASP A 69 7.50 -7.73 -13.25
C ASP A 69 7.87 -6.28 -12.96
N LEU A 70 7.72 -5.39 -13.95
CA LEU A 70 8.00 -3.97 -13.81
C LEU A 70 7.07 -3.30 -12.80
N VAL A 71 5.76 -3.59 -12.84
CA VAL A 71 4.80 -3.07 -11.87
C VAL A 71 5.05 -3.61 -10.47
N ASN A 72 5.33 -4.92 -10.34
CA ASN A 72 5.68 -5.52 -9.06
C ASN A 72 6.95 -4.88 -8.48
N HIS A 73 7.95 -4.58 -9.32
CA HIS A 73 9.16 -3.90 -8.90
C HIS A 73 8.88 -2.46 -8.45
N TYR A 74 8.06 -1.70 -9.19
CA TYR A 74 7.62 -0.37 -8.79
C TYR A 74 6.93 -0.38 -7.42
N VAL A 75 5.96 -1.29 -7.20
CA VAL A 75 5.25 -1.43 -5.92
C VAL A 75 6.22 -1.67 -4.77
N ARG A 76 7.19 -2.57 -4.95
CA ARG A 76 8.22 -2.86 -3.94
C ARG A 76 9.08 -1.63 -3.64
N MET A 77 9.55 -0.94 -4.67
CA MET A 77 10.42 0.23 -4.52
C MET A 77 9.70 1.41 -3.87
N GLN A 78 8.48 1.74 -4.32
CA GLN A 78 7.68 2.81 -3.73
C GLN A 78 7.21 2.46 -2.31
N GLY A 79 6.80 1.21 -2.09
CA GLY A 79 6.51 0.68 -0.76
C GLY A 79 7.70 0.82 0.19
N ASN A 80 8.91 0.50 -0.28
CA ASN A 80 10.13 0.65 0.51
C ASN A 80 10.43 2.10 0.90
N ILE A 81 10.21 3.07 0.01
CA ILE A 81 10.39 4.50 0.32
C ILE A 81 9.49 4.91 1.49
N ILE A 82 8.21 4.56 1.42
CA ILE A 82 7.25 4.83 2.49
C ILE A 82 7.62 4.09 3.79
N SER A 83 7.99 2.81 3.67
CA SER A 83 8.44 1.97 4.77
C SER A 83 9.65 2.56 5.51
N GLN A 84 10.60 3.18 4.81
CA GLN A 84 11.75 3.83 5.45
C GLN A 84 11.33 5.05 6.28
N MET A 85 10.40 5.88 5.77
CA MET A 85 9.86 7.02 6.53
C MET A 85 9.17 6.54 7.81
N VAL A 86 8.31 5.52 7.68
CA VAL A 86 7.59 4.91 8.80
C VAL A 86 8.57 4.33 9.83
N ARG A 87 9.52 3.49 9.38
CA ARG A 87 10.52 2.86 10.24
C ARG A 87 11.30 3.89 11.04
N LYS A 88 11.88 4.90 10.36
CA LYS A 88 12.63 5.97 11.01
C LYS A 88 11.79 6.72 12.04
N SER A 89 10.51 6.96 11.75
CA SER A 89 9.60 7.65 12.69
C SER A 89 9.31 6.87 13.97
N ILE A 90 9.33 5.53 13.89
CA ILE A 90 9.15 4.65 15.05
C ILE A 90 10.46 4.47 15.80
N GLU A 91 11.58 4.33 15.09
CA GLU A 91 12.88 4.04 15.71
C GLU A 91 13.45 5.19 16.52
N THR A 92 13.26 6.43 16.05
CA THR A 92 13.90 7.63 16.60
C THR A 92 13.18 8.25 17.80
N ARG A 93 11.94 7.82 18.09
CA ARG A 93 11.12 8.39 19.18
C ARG A 93 11.26 7.60 20.47
N ASP A 94 11.30 8.32 21.60
CA ASP A 94 11.12 7.70 22.92
C ASP A 94 9.62 7.44 23.20
N TRP A 95 9.21 6.18 23.04
CA TRP A 95 7.85 5.72 23.28
C TRP A 95 7.54 5.51 24.77
N GLY A 96 8.57 5.36 25.61
CA GLY A 96 8.44 5.15 27.06
C GLY A 96 8.10 6.44 27.82
N HIS A 97 8.50 7.59 27.30
CA HIS A 97 8.24 8.91 27.90
C HIS A 97 7.50 9.86 26.95
N SER A 98 6.56 9.31 26.18
CA SER A 98 5.75 10.13 25.27
C SER A 98 4.78 11.03 26.04
N LEU A 99 4.53 12.23 25.50
CA LEU A 99 3.50 13.16 25.97
C LEU A 99 2.14 12.82 25.38
N GLU A 100 1.07 13.25 26.04
CA GLU A 100 -0.30 13.09 25.55
C GLU A 100 -0.44 13.66 24.12
N PRO A 101 -0.95 12.87 23.16
CA PRO A 101 -1.02 13.31 21.77
C PRO A 101 -2.04 14.43 21.61
N ARG A 102 -1.67 15.47 20.87
CA ARG A 102 -2.55 16.60 20.49
C ARG A 102 -2.68 16.77 18.97
N THR A 103 -1.85 16.06 18.22
CA THR A 103 -1.75 16.15 16.77
C THR A 103 -1.38 14.78 16.20
N VAL A 104 -1.77 14.55 14.95
CA VAL A 104 -1.25 13.44 14.14
C VAL A 104 0.23 13.67 13.85
N ARG A 105 1.05 12.61 13.88
CA ARG A 105 2.48 12.77 13.56
C ARG A 105 2.69 13.20 12.10
N PRO A 106 3.60 14.15 11.81
CA PRO A 106 3.85 14.65 10.45
C PRO A 106 4.19 13.54 9.43
N VAL A 107 4.84 12.46 9.88
CA VAL A 107 5.14 11.32 9.01
C VAL A 107 3.89 10.70 8.40
N MET A 108 2.76 10.65 9.11
CA MET A 108 1.52 10.06 8.59
C MET A 108 0.94 10.93 7.47
N LYS A 109 1.02 12.26 7.63
CA LYS A 109 0.67 13.21 6.57
C LYS A 109 1.57 13.02 5.34
N ARG A 110 2.87 12.88 5.58
CA ARG A 110 3.85 12.62 4.52
C ARG A 110 3.60 11.31 3.77
N VAL A 111 3.17 10.26 4.46
CA VAL A 111 2.74 9.01 3.81
C VAL A 111 1.56 9.26 2.87
N MET A 112 0.57 10.06 3.28
CA MET A 112 -0.57 10.39 2.43
C MET A 112 -0.17 11.22 1.20
N GLU A 113 0.76 12.15 1.35
CA GLU A 113 1.33 12.94 0.24
C GLU A 113 2.08 12.06 -0.77
N GLU A 114 2.87 11.09 -0.29
CA GLU A 114 3.58 10.14 -1.16
C GLU A 114 2.61 9.22 -1.93
N LEU A 115 1.53 8.78 -1.29
CA LEU A 115 0.47 8.02 -1.95
C LEU A 115 -0.27 8.85 -3.00
N ALA A 116 -0.60 10.12 -2.71
CA ALA A 116 -1.23 11.02 -3.67
C ALA A 116 -0.31 11.33 -4.88
N SER A 117 0.99 11.49 -4.63
CA SER A 117 1.99 11.67 -5.69
C SER A 117 2.09 10.42 -6.57
N SER A 118 2.07 9.23 -5.94
CA SER A 118 2.03 7.94 -6.64
C SER A 118 0.76 7.78 -7.47
N GLU A 119 -0.40 8.16 -6.92
CA GLU A 119 -1.67 8.14 -7.65
C GLU A 119 -1.63 9.04 -8.88
N THR A 120 -1.11 10.26 -8.75
CA THR A 120 -1.02 11.22 -9.87
C THR A 120 -0.13 10.66 -10.98
N CYS A 121 1.01 10.08 -10.64
CA CYS A 121 1.91 9.46 -11.60
C CYS A 121 1.24 8.26 -12.30
N LEU A 122 0.59 7.37 -11.54
CA LEU A 122 -0.13 6.23 -12.10
C LEU A 122 -1.32 6.66 -12.96
N GLY A 123 -2.09 7.66 -12.55
CA GLY A 123 -3.24 8.17 -13.31
C GLY A 123 -2.86 8.84 -14.62
N SER A 124 -1.61 9.31 -14.76
CA SER A 124 -1.10 9.85 -16.03
C SER A 124 -0.73 8.78 -17.05
N LEU A 125 -0.51 7.53 -16.61
CA LEU A 125 0.01 6.43 -17.45
C LEU A 125 -0.98 5.27 -17.63
N PHE A 126 -1.83 5.02 -16.63
CA PHE A 126 -2.83 3.96 -16.63
C PHE A 126 -4.22 4.60 -16.72
N GLU A 127 -5.11 4.03 -17.54
CA GLU A 127 -6.49 4.49 -17.61
C GLU A 127 -7.14 4.47 -16.23
N GLU A 128 -7.94 5.50 -15.95
CA GLU A 128 -8.70 5.61 -14.71
C GLU A 128 -9.76 4.50 -14.67
N GLY A 129 -9.42 3.36 -14.06
CA GLY A 129 -10.44 2.45 -13.56
C GLY A 129 -11.44 3.22 -12.71
N GLU A 130 -12.74 2.91 -12.88
CA GLU A 130 -13.88 3.68 -12.35
C GLU A 130 -13.58 4.33 -10.99
N ARG A 131 -13.39 5.66 -10.98
CA ARG A 131 -13.37 6.42 -9.74
C ARG A 131 -14.71 6.20 -9.05
N ARG A 132 -14.71 5.73 -7.81
CA ARG A 132 -15.87 5.92 -6.93
C ARG A 132 -16.08 7.42 -6.76
N THR A 133 -17.00 7.99 -7.53
CA THR A 133 -17.56 9.31 -7.22
C THR A 133 -18.22 9.23 -5.85
N GLN A 134 -17.96 10.23 -5.01
CA GLN A 134 -18.62 10.41 -3.73
C GLN A 134 -20.12 10.15 -3.87
N PRO A 135 -20.73 9.22 -3.10
CA PRO A 135 -22.18 9.08 -3.11
C PRO A 135 -22.75 10.40 -2.56
N GLY A 136 -23.40 11.16 -3.43
CA GLY A 136 -24.34 12.24 -3.12
C GLY A 136 -23.88 13.27 -2.08
N SER A 137 -23.52 14.46 -2.56
CA SER A 137 -23.65 15.70 -1.78
C SER A 137 -25.12 15.89 -1.38
N GLY A 138 -25.49 15.39 -0.21
CA GLY A 138 -26.87 15.33 0.27
C GLY A 138 -26.93 15.18 1.79
N SER A 139 -26.70 16.28 2.49
CA SER A 139 -27.13 16.55 3.87
C SER A 139 -26.77 15.52 4.96
N ARG A 140 -25.79 15.93 5.79
CA ARG A 140 -25.64 15.60 7.23
C ARG A 140 -25.33 14.14 7.56
N HIS A 141 -24.11 13.92 8.04
CA HIS A 141 -23.72 12.79 8.90
C HIS A 141 -24.20 11.43 8.39
N HIS A 142 -23.50 10.87 7.39
CA HIS A 142 -23.46 9.42 7.27
C HIS A 142 -22.73 8.88 8.49
N HIS A 143 -23.50 8.60 9.54
CA HIS A 143 -23.12 7.71 10.60
C HIS A 143 -22.39 6.52 9.99
N ARG A 144 -21.12 6.37 10.36
CA ARG A 144 -20.36 5.12 10.26
C ARG A 144 -21.32 4.01 10.65
N SER A 145 -21.79 3.24 9.67
CA SER A 145 -22.34 1.92 9.90
C SER A 145 -21.15 1.08 10.36
N VAL A 146 -20.82 1.21 11.65
CA VAL A 146 -20.02 0.26 12.38
C VAL A 146 -20.80 -1.04 12.22
N VAL A 147 -20.39 -1.84 11.23
CA VAL A 147 -20.58 -3.28 11.30
C VAL A 147 -20.17 -3.63 12.72
N THR A 148 -21.06 -4.31 13.43
CA THR A 148 -20.95 -4.77 14.81
C THR A 148 -19.82 -5.80 14.99
N SER A 149 -18.67 -5.55 14.39
CA SER A 149 -17.37 -6.00 14.81
C SER A 149 -16.93 -5.03 15.89
N THR A 150 -17.11 -5.47 17.12
CA THR A 150 -16.53 -4.88 18.32
C THR A 150 -15.15 -4.26 18.08
N SER A 151 -15.11 -2.93 17.99
CA SER A 151 -13.94 -2.18 17.55
C SER A 151 -12.83 -2.25 18.59
N VAL A 152 -11.60 -2.61 18.18
CA VAL A 152 -10.37 -2.52 19.01
C VAL A 152 -10.03 -1.09 19.46
N TRP A 153 -10.79 -0.11 18.97
CA TRP A 153 -10.63 1.32 19.16
C TRP A 153 -11.26 1.84 20.47
N SER A 154 -11.91 0.97 21.25
CA SER A 154 -12.54 1.33 22.54
C SER A 154 -12.04 0.47 23.70
N GLN A 155 -11.88 1.09 24.88
CA GLN A 155 -11.33 0.48 26.10
C GLN A 155 -12.14 -0.74 26.57
N SER A 156 -13.48 -0.71 26.41
CA SER A 156 -14.39 -1.77 26.85
C SER A 156 -14.22 -3.09 26.09
N SER A 157 -13.53 -3.05 24.95
CA SER A 157 -13.34 -4.17 24.05
C SER A 157 -11.93 -4.78 24.16
N ALA A 158 -10.90 -4.05 24.60
CA ALA A 158 -9.51 -4.50 24.57
C ALA A 158 -9.21 -5.87 25.23
N HIS A 159 -10.00 -6.33 26.19
CA HIS A 159 -9.81 -7.61 26.89
C HIS A 159 -10.45 -8.84 26.20
N SER A 160 -11.29 -8.67 25.18
CA SER A 160 -12.07 -9.78 24.60
C SER A 160 -11.51 -10.36 23.28
N TYR A 161 -10.41 -9.84 22.73
CA TYR A 161 -9.96 -10.17 21.36
C TYR A 161 -8.69 -11.00 21.24
N THR A 162 -7.95 -11.23 22.33
CA THR A 162 -6.73 -12.06 22.30
C THR A 162 -7.00 -13.50 21.81
N HIS A 163 -8.24 -13.98 21.95
CA HIS A 163 -8.64 -15.33 21.52
C HIS A 163 -9.23 -15.42 20.10
N ASN A 164 -9.85 -14.37 19.56
CA ASN A 164 -10.54 -14.43 18.26
C ASN A 164 -9.65 -14.05 17.06
N LEU A 165 -8.58 -13.29 17.28
CA LEU A 165 -7.62 -12.93 16.22
C LEU A 165 -6.82 -14.14 15.75
N ASN A 166 -6.43 -15.05 16.65
CA ASN A 166 -5.69 -16.28 16.29
C ASN A 166 -6.46 -17.18 15.31
N LYS A 167 -7.78 -17.02 15.16
CA LYS A 167 -8.61 -17.83 14.26
C LYS A 167 -8.86 -17.17 12.89
N LEU A 168 -8.70 -15.84 12.79
CA LEU A 168 -8.86 -15.10 11.52
C LEU A 168 -7.53 -14.90 10.77
N PHE A 169 -6.38 -15.19 11.41
CA PHE A 169 -5.05 -15.10 10.81
C PHE A 169 -4.51 -16.42 10.23
N SER A 170 -5.37 -17.39 9.91
CA SER A 170 -4.91 -18.54 9.11
C SER A 170 -4.73 -18.19 7.63
N ASP A 171 -5.36 -17.13 7.13
CA ASP A 171 -5.12 -16.62 5.79
C ASP A 171 -4.03 -15.55 5.84
N LYS A 172 -2.79 -15.98 5.56
CA LYS A 172 -1.61 -15.12 5.45
C LYS A 172 -1.88 -14.04 4.40
N ILE A 173 -1.99 -12.77 4.81
CA ILE A 173 -2.03 -11.65 3.86
C ILE A 173 -0.70 -11.63 3.10
N GLU A 174 -0.73 -12.06 1.83
CA GLU A 174 0.45 -12.07 0.97
C GLU A 174 0.83 -10.65 0.55
N ILE A 175 1.98 -10.20 1.04
CA ILE A 175 2.53 -8.86 0.78
C ILE A 175 2.99 -8.72 -0.68
N TYR A 176 3.43 -9.83 -1.29
CA TYR A 176 4.04 -9.86 -2.63
C TYR A 176 3.25 -10.68 -3.66
N ALA A 177 1.96 -10.92 -3.42
CA ALA A 177 1.09 -11.51 -4.45
C ALA A 177 1.10 -10.61 -5.71
N PRO A 178 1.04 -11.21 -6.92
CA PRO A 178 1.01 -10.44 -8.17
C PRO A 178 -0.08 -9.36 -8.12
N VAL A 179 0.33 -8.13 -8.40
CA VAL A 179 -0.56 -6.99 -8.35
C VAL A 179 -1.19 -6.83 -9.73
N SER A 180 -2.53 -6.84 -9.81
CA SER A 180 -3.18 -6.58 -11.10
C SER A 180 -2.70 -5.24 -11.67
N LEU A 181 -2.62 -5.12 -12.99
CA LEU A 181 -2.10 -3.94 -13.70
C LEU A 181 -3.09 -2.76 -13.68
N THR A 182 -3.69 -2.50 -12.52
CA THR A 182 -4.65 -1.42 -12.27
C THR A 182 -4.11 -0.46 -11.22
N LYS A 183 -4.41 0.83 -11.38
CA LYS A 183 -4.02 1.89 -10.44
C LYS A 183 -4.33 1.52 -8.98
N VAL A 184 -5.55 1.04 -8.73
CA VAL A 184 -6.03 0.68 -7.39
C VAL A 184 -5.23 -0.48 -6.79
N SER A 185 -4.88 -1.49 -7.58
CA SER A 185 -4.12 -2.63 -7.08
C SER A 185 -2.67 -2.25 -6.76
N VAL A 186 -2.05 -1.40 -7.59
CA VAL A 186 -0.70 -0.86 -7.35
C VAL A 186 -0.65 -0.08 -6.03
N LEU A 187 -1.60 0.84 -5.82
CA LEU A 187 -1.69 1.62 -4.59
C LEU A 187 -1.97 0.73 -3.38
N THR A 188 -2.86 -0.25 -3.52
CA THR A 188 -3.14 -1.26 -2.48
C THR A 188 -1.87 -2.03 -2.09
N GLY A 189 -1.06 -2.45 -3.07
CA GLY A 189 0.22 -3.12 -2.83
C GLY A 189 1.20 -2.27 -2.02
N ILE A 190 1.33 -0.99 -2.37
CA ILE A 190 2.18 -0.02 -1.66
C ILE A 190 1.70 0.14 -0.21
N ILE A 191 0.38 0.29 0.00
CA ILE A 191 -0.24 0.43 1.32
C ILE A 191 0.00 -0.82 2.18
N LYS A 192 -0.16 -2.04 1.61
CA LYS A 192 0.12 -3.30 2.32
C LYS A 192 1.56 -3.34 2.86
N ILE A 193 2.54 -2.98 2.03
CA ILE A 193 3.96 -2.96 2.42
C ILE A 193 4.19 -1.95 3.57
N ALA A 194 3.63 -0.75 3.45
CA ALA A 194 3.77 0.31 4.44
C ALA A 194 3.15 -0.08 5.80
N LEU A 195 1.91 -0.59 5.80
CA LEU A 195 1.20 -0.96 7.03
C LEU A 195 1.82 -2.20 7.71
N LYS A 196 2.25 -3.20 6.94
CA LYS A 196 2.99 -4.35 7.51
C LYS A 196 4.35 -3.92 8.07
N THR A 197 5.02 -2.95 7.45
CA THR A 197 6.25 -2.37 8.02
C THR A 197 5.97 -1.63 9.32
N LEU A 198 4.91 -0.81 9.38
CA LEU A 198 4.49 -0.11 10.59
C LEU A 198 4.24 -1.09 11.74
N LEU A 199 3.46 -2.15 11.46
CA LEU A 199 3.18 -3.22 12.40
C LEU A 199 4.46 -3.85 12.94
N GLU A 200 5.38 -4.27 12.07
CA GLU A 200 6.63 -4.90 12.50
C GLU A 200 7.49 -3.95 13.34
N CYS A 201 7.57 -2.68 12.96
CA CYS A 201 8.29 -1.67 13.74
C CYS A 201 7.68 -1.49 15.14
N ILE A 202 6.35 -1.53 15.26
CA ILE A 202 5.63 -1.44 16.53
C ILE A 202 5.87 -2.69 17.39
N ARG A 203 5.87 -3.89 16.80
CA ARG A 203 6.14 -5.16 17.49
C ARG A 203 7.48 -5.15 18.22
N MET A 204 8.44 -4.37 17.77
CA MET A 204 9.79 -4.27 18.33
C MET A 204 9.96 -3.16 19.37
N LYS A 205 8.91 -2.42 19.72
CA LYS A 205 8.97 -1.29 20.68
C LYS A 205 8.20 -1.60 21.96
N THR A 206 8.43 -0.78 22.97
CA THR A 206 7.66 -0.78 24.23
C THR A 206 7.05 0.60 24.39
N PHE A 207 5.76 0.65 24.71
CA PHE A 207 5.01 1.90 24.74
C PHE A 207 4.57 2.25 26.16
N SER A 208 4.59 3.55 26.46
CA SER A 208 3.79 4.12 27.55
C SER A 208 2.33 4.29 27.11
N LYS A 209 1.46 4.64 28.07
CA LYS A 209 0.07 5.04 27.79
C LYS A 209 -0.02 6.04 26.64
N PHE A 210 0.73 7.15 26.72
CA PHE A 210 0.67 8.20 25.70
C PHE A 210 1.35 7.80 24.39
N GLY A 211 2.35 6.90 24.44
CA GLY A 211 2.91 6.27 23.26
C GLY A 211 1.86 5.45 22.50
N LEU A 212 1.10 4.61 23.21
CA LEU A 212 -0.02 3.86 22.65
C LEU A 212 -1.09 4.78 22.05
N GLN A 213 -1.50 5.82 22.78
CA GLN A 213 -2.50 6.77 22.30
C GLN A 213 -2.04 7.51 21.04
N GLN A 214 -0.76 7.82 20.90
CA GLN A 214 -0.24 8.40 19.65
C GLN A 214 -0.35 7.42 18.47
N ILE A 215 -0.07 6.12 18.68
CA ILE A 215 -0.27 5.10 17.64
C ILE A 215 -1.76 4.97 17.28
N GLN A 216 -2.66 5.02 18.25
CA GLN A 216 -4.11 5.04 18.02
C GLN A 216 -4.53 6.22 17.14
N VAL A 217 -4.05 7.43 17.45
CA VAL A 217 -4.31 8.64 16.64
C VAL A 217 -3.79 8.50 15.22
N ASP A 218 -2.55 8.02 15.05
CA ASP A 218 -1.96 7.84 13.72
C ASP A 218 -2.71 6.79 12.90
N ALA A 219 -3.07 5.66 13.52
CA ALA A 219 -3.84 4.61 12.86
C ALA A 219 -5.21 5.13 12.44
N HIS A 220 -5.88 5.94 13.29
CA HIS A 220 -7.17 6.53 12.96
C HIS A 220 -7.07 7.48 11.77
N TYR A 221 -6.05 8.35 11.79
CA TYR A 221 -5.80 9.26 10.70
C TYR A 221 -5.61 8.52 9.38
N LEU A 222 -4.76 7.48 9.36
CA LEU A 222 -4.59 6.67 8.15
C LEU A 222 -5.91 6.03 7.70
N GLN A 223 -6.72 5.52 8.63
CA GLN A 223 -8.03 4.93 8.31
C GLN A 223 -8.96 5.92 7.58
N LEU A 224 -8.99 7.19 8.00
CA LEU A 224 -9.84 8.22 7.40
C LEU A 224 -9.53 8.48 5.92
N TYR A 225 -8.30 8.22 5.49
CA TYR A 225 -7.84 8.61 4.16
C TYR A 225 -7.49 7.43 3.24
N LEU A 226 -7.04 6.29 3.77
CA LEU A 226 -6.55 5.17 2.96
C LEU A 226 -7.63 4.46 2.13
N TRP A 227 -8.90 4.52 2.56
CA TRP A 227 -10.01 3.86 1.86
C TRP A 227 -10.16 4.30 0.39
N ARG A 228 -9.75 5.54 0.05
CA ARG A 228 -9.83 6.06 -1.33
C ARG A 228 -8.89 5.37 -2.32
N TYR A 229 -7.88 4.66 -1.80
CA TYR A 229 -6.80 4.07 -2.59
C TYR A 229 -6.90 2.55 -2.72
N VAL A 230 -7.87 1.93 -2.05
CA VAL A 230 -8.05 0.47 -2.00
C VAL A 230 -9.43 0.07 -2.50
N ALA A 231 -9.54 -1.11 -3.09
CA ALA A 231 -10.84 -1.66 -3.50
C ALA A 231 -11.63 -2.24 -2.32
N ASP A 232 -10.93 -2.95 -1.43
CA ASP A 232 -11.46 -3.54 -0.21
C ASP A 232 -11.02 -2.74 1.01
N GLU A 233 -11.97 -2.00 1.60
CA GLU A 233 -11.73 -1.19 2.79
C GLU A 233 -11.49 -2.06 4.04
N ASN A 234 -12.03 -3.29 4.06
CA ASN A 234 -11.85 -4.21 5.18
C ASN A 234 -10.38 -4.61 5.34
N LEU A 235 -9.64 -4.75 4.23
CA LEU A 235 -8.19 -5.00 4.26
C LEU A 235 -7.45 -3.94 5.07
N VAL A 236 -7.74 -2.66 4.81
CA VAL A 236 -7.10 -1.54 5.53
C VAL A 236 -7.51 -1.55 7.00
N GLN A 237 -8.79 -1.77 7.28
CA GLN A 237 -9.28 -1.86 8.65
C GLN A 237 -8.59 -2.99 9.43
N LEU A 238 -8.50 -4.19 8.85
CA LEU A 238 -7.85 -5.34 9.48
C LEU A 238 -6.37 -5.08 9.78
N LEU A 239 -5.63 -4.47 8.84
CA LEU A 239 -4.21 -4.16 9.05
C LEU A 239 -4.00 -3.09 10.14
N LEU A 240 -4.85 -2.07 10.18
CA LEU A 240 -4.79 -1.03 11.21
C LEU A 240 -5.24 -1.54 12.58
N ASP A 241 -6.21 -2.44 12.62
CA ASP A 241 -6.62 -3.14 13.85
C ASP A 241 -5.46 -4.00 14.38
N GLU A 242 -4.73 -4.69 13.51
CA GLU A 242 -3.52 -5.47 13.87
C GLU A 242 -2.42 -4.55 14.43
N VAL A 243 -2.21 -3.39 13.82
CA VAL A 243 -1.27 -2.35 14.29
C VAL A 243 -1.62 -1.87 15.70
N LEU A 244 -2.88 -1.50 15.94
CA LEU A 244 -3.31 -1.01 17.25
C LEU A 244 -3.26 -2.11 18.30
N SER A 245 -3.73 -3.31 17.96
CA SER A 245 -3.66 -4.50 18.83
C SER A 245 -2.22 -4.83 19.24
N SER A 246 -1.29 -4.76 18.29
CA SER A 246 0.14 -4.93 18.59
C SER A 246 0.65 -3.85 19.54
N ALA A 247 0.30 -2.58 19.33
CA ALA A 247 0.71 -1.50 20.23
C ALA A 247 0.15 -1.68 21.65
N VAL A 248 -1.11 -2.12 21.78
CA VAL A 248 -1.74 -2.43 23.09
C VAL A 248 -0.94 -3.52 23.81
N HIS A 249 -0.61 -4.62 23.13
CA HIS A 249 0.18 -5.71 23.71
C HIS A 249 1.60 -5.27 24.12
N ARG A 250 2.16 -4.29 23.42
CA ARG A 250 3.50 -3.75 23.67
C ARG A 250 3.51 -2.58 24.68
N CYS A 251 2.34 -2.21 25.23
CA CYS A 251 2.19 -1.10 26.16
C CYS A 251 2.28 -1.56 27.62
N THR A 252 3.04 -0.84 28.45
CA THR A 252 3.20 -1.15 29.88
C THR A 252 1.96 -0.86 30.71
N ASN A 253 1.15 0.11 30.29
CA ASN A 253 -0.13 0.46 30.90
C ASN A 253 -1.14 0.84 29.80
N PRO A 254 -1.81 -0.16 29.19
CA PRO A 254 -2.65 0.06 28.02
C PRO A 254 -3.94 0.81 28.39
N VAL A 255 -3.97 2.10 28.05
CA VAL A 255 -5.16 2.94 28.14
C VAL A 255 -5.33 3.69 26.83
N LEU A 256 -6.39 3.36 26.11
CA LEU A 256 -6.75 4.03 24.87
C LEU A 256 -7.30 5.43 25.17
N MET A 257 -7.11 6.32 24.20
CA MET A 257 -7.75 7.63 24.18
C MET A 257 -9.21 7.46 23.80
N GLU A 258 -10.06 8.31 24.36
CA GLU A 258 -11.49 8.31 24.06
C GLU A 258 -11.71 8.60 22.54
N PRO A 259 -12.58 7.85 21.85
CA PRO A 259 -12.75 7.97 20.40
C PRO A 259 -13.06 9.38 19.88
N SER A 260 -13.92 10.15 20.55
CA SER A 260 -14.23 11.52 20.13
C SER A 260 -13.02 12.46 20.23
N VAL A 261 -12.14 12.26 21.21
CA VAL A 261 -10.88 13.02 21.30
C VAL A 261 -9.94 12.67 20.14
N VAL A 262 -9.85 11.39 19.78
CA VAL A 262 -9.06 10.95 18.61
C VAL A 262 -9.59 11.57 17.32
N GLU A 263 -10.91 11.54 17.13
CA GLU A 263 -11.59 12.14 15.97
C GLU A 263 -11.26 13.63 15.84
N ILE A 264 -11.40 14.40 16.93
CA ILE A 264 -11.08 15.83 16.96
C ILE A 264 -9.60 16.10 16.61
N ILE A 265 -8.68 15.27 17.10
CA ILE A 265 -7.25 15.41 16.80
C ILE A 265 -6.98 15.16 15.30
N CYS A 266 -7.64 14.17 14.72
CA CYS A 266 -7.49 13.81 13.31
C CYS A 266 -8.14 14.82 12.37
N GLU A 267 -9.29 15.40 12.72
CA GLU A 267 -9.96 16.45 11.92
C GLU A 267 -9.15 17.75 11.82
N ARG A 268 -8.36 18.07 12.85
CA ARG A 268 -7.47 19.24 12.87
C ARG A 268 -6.17 19.03 12.10
N GLY A 269 -5.88 17.79 11.68
CA GLY A 269 -4.62 17.38 11.07
C GLY A 269 -4.71 17.35 9.56
#